data_AF-A0A1Z9TA23-F1
#
_entry.id   AF-A0A1Z9TA23-F1
#
_cell.length_a   1.000
_cell.length_b   1.000
_cell.length_c   1.000
_cell.angle_alpha   90.00
_cell.angle_beta   90.00
_cell.angle_gamma   90.00
#
_symmetry.space_group_name_H-M   'P 1'
#
loop_
_entity.id
_entity.type
_entity.pdbx_description
1 polymer ?
#
loop_
_entity_poly.entity_id
_entity_poly.type
_entity_poly.pdbx_seq_one_letter_code
_entity_poly.pdbx_strand_id
1 'polypeptide(L)'
;MPKVRESGRVRSHRWRESVFVQLTMRYPRVARLILLVLLLCIGWRVWQVGSYLVEQHLRVKAIDRAWIISEGRFEEGVRLWDQLDRWADERRTLPDEAERATEGALIALFEMEQLEAKELLAKFGLMAQRDLVRVELIEAYMRLCGRQAQWEVLVGRPAEALAWMDRGEAWRVRFDGELSAERLQSWRALRLEVAGNGSLRVVVPAGVREVIMWPLMDDGSRRVPSDPLLRATAFPIVRDSVRAGSYLIWVALPWGGYQSYPVVVERDENVQIDVTLPENRGDEWVFVPSGVFVAGGVASGRVREHRVDLSAFYMSRTEVTIGEYLSFWLTIKEASVRDECRAQLKTDQGNLLDLWNDAGELAVEGWTLEHPVVGVTRTGAEAFCRWKSEQLGWLIRLPTAMEWEKAARGVDGREYVWGNGVEGAELYCNVGHIPYEYLESMEQVGVRMRDVSTYGLRDMAGNVRELTSTIIEERAGWTLVKGGSVALPAERSACAATSEVDVRANDVGFRVVMEGVVQ
;
A
#
# COMPACT_ATOMS: atom_id res chain seq x y z
N MET A 1 -32.61 22.87 -6.75
CA MET A 1 -33.85 23.66 -6.77
C MET A 1 -34.86 23.02 -5.82
N PRO A 2 -35.42 23.74 -4.83
CA PRO A 2 -36.55 23.26 -4.06
C PRO A 2 -37.85 23.33 -4.88
N LYS A 3 -38.73 22.38 -4.62
CA LYS A 3 -40.10 22.33 -5.15
C LYS A 3 -40.97 23.38 -4.45
N VAL A 4 -41.67 24.20 -5.22
CA VAL A 4 -42.89 24.88 -4.78
C VAL A 4 -44.05 24.32 -5.60
N ARG A 5 -45.02 23.72 -4.92
CA ARG A 5 -46.32 23.33 -5.48
C ARG A 5 -47.20 24.58 -5.54
N GLU A 6 -47.87 24.81 -6.65
CA GLU A 6 -49.34 24.94 -6.73
C GLU A 6 -49.82 25.43 -8.12
N SER A 7 -50.99 24.93 -8.51
CA SER A 7 -51.83 25.35 -9.64
C SER A 7 -51.42 24.93 -11.07
N GLY A 8 -51.72 23.67 -11.39
CA GLY A 8 -52.54 23.22 -12.54
C GLY A 8 -52.68 24.00 -13.86
N ARG A 9 -51.67 24.75 -14.34
CA ARG A 9 -51.56 25.15 -15.75
C ARG A 9 -50.09 25.15 -16.17
N VAL A 10 -49.68 24.13 -16.94
CA VAL A 10 -48.48 24.23 -17.76
C VAL A 10 -48.74 25.35 -18.77
N ARG A 11 -48.23 26.56 -18.51
CA ARG A 11 -48.15 27.59 -19.56
C ARG A 11 -47.35 26.96 -20.68
N SER A 12 -48.00 26.68 -21.82
CA SER A 12 -47.29 26.42 -23.06
C SER A 12 -46.40 27.64 -23.29
N HIS A 13 -45.09 27.52 -23.03
CA HIS A 13 -44.15 28.57 -23.41
C HIS A 13 -44.31 28.74 -24.91
N ARG A 14 -44.94 29.85 -25.31
CA ARG A 14 -45.14 30.19 -26.71
C ARG A 14 -43.74 30.30 -27.31
N TRP A 15 -43.33 29.32 -28.11
CA TRP A 15 -42.01 29.27 -28.73
C TRP A 15 -41.63 30.58 -29.45
N ARG A 16 -42.62 31.36 -29.88
CA ARG A 16 -42.48 32.70 -30.48
C ARG A 16 -41.97 33.81 -29.54
N GLU A 17 -42.01 33.62 -28.22
CA GLU A 17 -41.55 34.60 -27.23
C GLU A 17 -40.12 34.32 -26.74
N SER A 18 -39.48 33.26 -27.24
CA SER A 18 -38.06 33.03 -27.00
C SER A 18 -37.23 34.16 -27.62
N VAL A 19 -36.34 34.76 -26.82
CA VAL A 19 -35.38 35.78 -27.26
C VAL A 19 -34.60 35.32 -28.50
N PHE A 20 -34.30 34.02 -28.59
CA PHE A 20 -33.66 33.39 -29.74
C PHE A 20 -34.53 33.44 -31.01
N VAL A 21 -35.84 33.16 -30.90
CA VAL A 21 -36.78 33.20 -32.02
C VAL A 21 -37.02 34.63 -32.50
N GLN A 22 -37.07 35.60 -31.57
CA GLN A 22 -37.22 37.01 -31.93
C GLN A 22 -35.96 37.58 -32.61
N LEU A 23 -34.76 37.22 -32.13
CA LEU A 23 -33.48 37.61 -32.74
C LEU A 23 -33.30 37.00 -34.14
N THR A 24 -33.72 35.75 -34.32
CA THR A 24 -33.61 35.05 -35.62
C THR A 24 -34.57 35.62 -36.67
N MET A 25 -35.77 36.07 -36.28
CA MET A 25 -36.69 36.78 -37.17
C MET A 25 -36.24 38.22 -37.48
N ARG A 26 -35.67 38.94 -36.50
CA ARG A 26 -35.24 40.35 -36.66
C ARG A 26 -33.94 40.51 -37.46
N TYR A 27 -33.03 39.54 -37.38
CA TYR A 27 -31.74 39.56 -38.08
C TYR A 27 -31.49 38.25 -38.85
N PRO A 28 -32.24 37.98 -39.93
CA PRO A 28 -32.24 36.69 -40.62
C PRO A 28 -30.91 36.34 -41.32
N ARG A 29 -30.05 37.33 -41.59
CA ARG A 29 -28.69 37.11 -42.11
C ARG A 29 -27.73 36.64 -41.00
N VAL A 30 -27.80 37.26 -39.82
CA VAL A 30 -26.96 36.91 -38.66
C VAL A 30 -27.35 35.54 -38.12
N ALA A 31 -28.64 35.23 -38.05
CA ALA A 31 -29.13 33.91 -37.64
C ALA A 31 -28.67 32.78 -38.57
N ARG A 32 -28.70 33.00 -39.89
CA ARG A 32 -28.16 32.05 -40.88
C ARG A 32 -26.65 31.85 -40.72
N LEU A 33 -25.91 32.91 -40.43
CA LEU A 33 -24.47 32.83 -40.18
C LEU A 33 -24.17 32.05 -38.88
N ILE A 34 -24.89 32.32 -37.79
CA ILE A 34 -24.74 31.58 -36.53
C ILE A 34 -25.07 30.09 -36.72
N LEU A 35 -26.15 29.78 -37.44
CA LEU A 35 -26.53 28.40 -37.75
C LEU A 35 -25.46 27.71 -38.61
N LEU A 36 -24.91 28.40 -39.62
CA LEU A 36 -23.81 27.88 -40.44
C LEU A 36 -22.56 27.60 -39.59
N VAL A 37 -22.18 28.53 -38.72
CA VAL A 37 -21.03 28.36 -37.81
C VAL A 37 -21.28 27.19 -36.85
N LEU A 38 -22.47 27.07 -36.28
CA LEU A 38 -22.85 25.92 -35.44
C LEU A 38 -22.77 24.60 -36.22
N LEU A 39 -23.29 24.54 -37.44
CA LEU A 39 -23.21 23.35 -38.28
C LEU A 39 -21.77 22.99 -38.65
N LEU A 40 -20.92 23.99 -38.93
CA LEU A 40 -19.50 23.79 -39.18
C LEU A 40 -18.75 23.33 -37.92
N CYS A 41 -19.04 23.90 -36.75
CA CYS A 41 -18.46 23.47 -35.48
C CYS A 41 -18.88 22.04 -35.11
N ILE A 42 -20.16 21.71 -35.29
CA ILE A 42 -20.69 20.35 -35.06
C ILE A 42 -20.08 19.38 -36.07
N GLY A 43 -20.05 19.73 -37.36
CA GLY A 43 -19.44 18.92 -38.42
C GLY A 43 -17.95 18.68 -38.19
N TRP A 44 -17.21 19.72 -37.80
CA TRP A 44 -15.80 19.63 -37.40
C TRP A 44 -15.62 18.72 -36.18
N ARG A 45 -16.48 18.85 -35.16
CA ARG A 45 -16.42 18.00 -33.96
C ARG A 45 -16.73 16.54 -34.28
N VAL A 46 -17.73 16.28 -35.11
CA VAL A 46 -18.09 14.93 -35.59
C VAL A 46 -16.94 14.34 -36.41
N TRP A 47 -16.31 15.13 -37.28
CA TRP A 47 -15.13 14.68 -38.04
C TRP A 47 -13.93 14.38 -37.14
N GLN A 48 -13.64 15.22 -36.14
CA GLN A 48 -12.59 14.98 -35.15
C GLN A 48 -12.82 13.69 -34.35
N VAL A 49 -14.06 13.42 -33.92
CA VAL A 49 -14.40 12.19 -33.19
C VAL A 49 -14.33 10.99 -34.12
N GLY A 50 -14.87 11.09 -35.34
CA GLY A 50 -14.86 10.01 -36.33
C GLY A 50 -13.45 9.62 -36.76
N SER A 51 -12.58 10.59 -37.08
CA SER A 51 -11.19 10.34 -37.45
C SER A 51 -10.40 9.71 -36.31
N TYR A 52 -10.62 10.17 -35.07
CA TYR A 52 -10.03 9.57 -33.88
C TYR A 52 -10.43 8.09 -33.70
N LEU A 53 -11.74 7.77 -33.80
CA LEU A 53 -12.22 6.39 -33.68
C LEU A 53 -11.66 5.46 -34.76
N VAL A 54 -11.53 5.94 -35.99
CA VAL A 54 -10.88 5.18 -37.08
C VAL A 54 -9.41 4.92 -36.77
N GLU A 55 -8.69 5.93 -36.28
CA GLU A 55 -7.29 5.79 -35.90
C GLU A 55 -7.11 4.77 -34.75
N GLN A 56 -7.99 4.81 -33.74
CA GLN A 56 -7.99 3.80 -32.66
C GLN A 56 -8.20 2.39 -33.19
N HIS A 57 -9.16 2.20 -34.11
CA HIS A 57 -9.43 0.89 -34.72
C HIS A 57 -8.23 0.34 -35.50
N LEU A 58 -7.52 1.21 -36.23
CA LEU A 58 -6.30 0.83 -36.94
C LEU A 58 -5.17 0.46 -35.98
N ARG A 59 -5.05 1.16 -34.85
CA ARG A 59 -4.06 0.85 -33.81
C ARG A 59 -4.35 -0.51 -33.16
N VAL A 60 -5.60 -0.82 -32.81
CA VAL A 60 -5.99 -2.14 -32.27
C VAL A 60 -5.66 -3.25 -33.27
N LYS A 61 -6.00 -3.08 -34.55
CA LYS A 61 -5.63 -4.05 -35.59
C LYS A 61 -4.13 -4.26 -35.75
N ALA A 62 -3.33 -3.20 -35.57
CA ALA A 62 -1.88 -3.31 -35.60
C ALA A 62 -1.35 -4.11 -34.40
N ILE A 63 -1.95 -3.92 -33.22
CA ILE A 63 -1.64 -4.70 -32.02
C ILE A 63 -2.00 -6.17 -32.20
N ASP A 64 -3.18 -6.48 -32.72
CA ASP A 64 -3.60 -7.87 -32.97
C ASP A 64 -2.67 -8.60 -33.95
N ARG A 65 -2.13 -7.90 -34.95
CA ARG A 65 -1.13 -8.46 -35.86
C ARG A 65 0.22 -8.70 -35.18
N ALA A 66 0.69 -7.73 -34.40
CA ALA A 66 1.93 -7.86 -33.63
C ALA A 66 1.85 -9.03 -32.63
N TRP A 67 0.66 -9.27 -32.07
CA TRP A 67 0.43 -10.40 -31.16
C TRP A 67 0.71 -11.75 -31.80
N ILE A 68 0.17 -12.02 -33.00
CA ILE A 68 0.37 -13.31 -33.69
C ILE A 68 1.85 -13.55 -33.97
N ILE A 69 2.58 -12.51 -34.37
CA ILE A 69 4.03 -12.59 -34.60
C ILE A 69 4.75 -12.89 -33.28
N SER A 70 4.37 -12.21 -32.20
CA SER A 70 4.96 -12.40 -30.88
C SER A 70 4.73 -13.80 -30.32
N GLU A 71 3.56 -14.37 -30.56
CA GLU A 71 3.24 -15.75 -30.18
C GLU A 71 4.14 -16.76 -30.89
N GLY A 72 4.34 -16.60 -32.20
CA GLY A 72 5.25 -17.46 -32.96
C GLY A 72 6.70 -17.36 -32.50
N ARG A 73 7.20 -16.15 -32.23
CA ARG A 73 8.56 -15.94 -31.69
C ARG A 73 8.71 -16.51 -30.28
N PHE A 74 7.68 -16.41 -29.44
CA PHE A 74 7.71 -16.99 -28.10
C PHE A 74 7.76 -18.53 -28.16
N GLU A 75 6.94 -19.16 -29.01
CA GLU A 75 7.02 -20.61 -29.22
C GLU A 75 8.40 -21.06 -29.72
N GLU A 76 9.02 -20.27 -30.60
CA GLU A 76 10.39 -20.52 -31.05
C GLU A 76 11.39 -20.37 -29.89
N GLY A 77 11.27 -19.31 -29.08
CA GLY A 77 12.08 -19.09 -27.89
C GLY A 77 12.00 -20.27 -26.91
N VAL A 78 10.79 -20.76 -26.62
CA VAL A 78 10.58 -21.93 -25.76
C VAL A 78 11.26 -23.18 -26.34
N ARG A 79 11.17 -23.40 -27.66
CA ARG A 79 11.87 -24.54 -28.30
C ARG A 79 13.39 -24.44 -28.18
N LEU A 80 13.96 -23.24 -28.34
CA LEU A 80 15.39 -23.01 -28.17
C LEU A 80 15.80 -23.24 -26.71
N TRP A 81 15.00 -22.75 -25.76
CA TRP A 81 15.22 -22.97 -24.33
C TRP A 81 15.19 -24.46 -23.96
N ASP A 82 14.15 -25.20 -24.37
CA ASP A 82 14.04 -26.65 -24.14
C ASP A 82 15.20 -27.44 -24.77
N GLN A 83 15.79 -26.91 -25.84
CA GLN A 83 16.99 -27.49 -26.45
C GLN A 83 18.25 -27.22 -25.60
N LEU A 84 18.42 -25.98 -25.11
CA LEU A 84 19.50 -25.61 -24.20
C LEU A 84 19.44 -26.40 -22.89
N ASP A 85 18.25 -26.56 -22.32
CA ASP A 85 18.03 -27.27 -21.05
C ASP A 85 18.38 -28.77 -21.18
N ARG A 86 17.94 -29.42 -22.27
CA ARG A 86 18.33 -30.81 -22.58
C ARG A 86 19.84 -30.96 -22.72
N TRP A 87 20.50 -30.04 -23.42
CA TRP A 87 21.96 -30.06 -23.54
C TRP A 87 22.66 -29.84 -22.21
N ALA A 88 22.11 -29.01 -21.31
CA ALA A 88 22.63 -28.79 -19.98
C ALA A 88 22.53 -30.05 -19.10
N ASP A 89 21.40 -30.75 -19.13
CA ASP A 89 21.16 -31.98 -18.37
C ASP A 89 22.04 -33.17 -18.81
N GLU A 90 22.32 -33.27 -20.11
CA GLU A 90 23.13 -34.36 -20.69
C GLU A 90 24.65 -34.13 -20.52
N ARG A 91 25.05 -32.97 -19.97
CA ARG A 91 26.41 -32.44 -20.08
C ARG A 91 27.45 -33.15 -19.19
N ARG A 92 28.66 -33.31 -19.75
CA ARG A 92 29.91 -33.65 -19.03
C ARG A 92 31.10 -32.72 -19.36
N THR A 93 30.96 -31.77 -20.28
CA THR A 93 32.01 -30.87 -20.82
C THR A 93 31.50 -29.43 -21.06
N LEU A 94 32.37 -28.48 -21.42
CA LEU A 94 32.01 -27.07 -21.71
C LEU A 94 31.11 -26.89 -22.96
N PRO A 95 30.39 -25.76 -23.09
CA PRO A 95 29.54 -25.45 -24.25
C PRO A 95 30.27 -25.44 -25.59
N ASP A 96 29.64 -26.05 -26.59
CA ASP A 96 30.16 -26.08 -27.96
C ASP A 96 29.69 -24.86 -28.78
N GLU A 97 29.99 -24.84 -30.08
CA GLU A 97 29.59 -23.75 -30.97
C GLU A 97 28.08 -23.75 -31.28
N ALA A 98 27.45 -24.93 -31.33
CA ALA A 98 26.03 -25.06 -31.61
C ALA A 98 25.20 -24.50 -30.45
N GLU A 99 25.61 -24.79 -29.21
CA GLU A 99 24.93 -24.28 -28.02
C GLU A 99 25.02 -22.76 -27.90
N ARG A 100 26.21 -22.19 -28.12
CA ARG A 100 26.39 -20.73 -28.14
C ARG A 100 25.60 -20.06 -29.25
N ALA A 101 25.45 -20.71 -30.41
CA ALA A 101 24.61 -20.22 -31.49
C ALA A 101 23.12 -20.24 -31.12
N THR A 102 22.65 -21.30 -30.45
CA THR A 102 21.27 -21.41 -29.94
C THR A 102 20.99 -20.37 -28.86
N GLU A 103 21.91 -20.15 -27.91
CA GLU A 103 21.82 -19.10 -26.90
C GLU A 103 21.77 -17.71 -27.55
N GLY A 104 22.63 -17.44 -28.53
CA GLY A 104 22.61 -16.19 -29.30
C GLY A 104 21.30 -15.96 -30.06
N ALA A 105 20.70 -17.02 -30.62
CA ALA A 105 19.41 -16.94 -31.29
C ALA A 105 18.27 -16.61 -30.32
N LEU A 106 18.27 -17.22 -29.12
CA LEU A 106 17.30 -16.92 -28.07
C LEU A 106 17.41 -15.45 -27.61
N ILE A 107 18.63 -14.95 -27.38
CA ILE A 107 18.87 -13.55 -27.01
C ILE A 107 18.35 -12.61 -28.10
N ALA A 108 18.62 -12.89 -29.37
CA ALA A 108 18.15 -12.08 -30.49
C ALA A 108 16.62 -12.02 -30.57
N LEU A 109 15.92 -13.14 -30.37
CA LEU A 109 14.46 -13.18 -30.31
C LEU A 109 13.93 -12.31 -29.16
N PHE A 110 14.52 -12.43 -27.97
CA PHE A 110 14.15 -11.62 -26.82
C PHE A 110 14.35 -10.12 -27.07
N GLU A 111 15.48 -9.71 -27.66
CA GLU A 111 15.74 -8.30 -27.99
C GLU A 111 14.74 -7.73 -29.00
N MET A 112 14.37 -8.51 -30.02
CA MET A 112 13.34 -8.13 -30.99
C MET A 112 11.98 -7.92 -30.32
N GLU A 113 11.61 -8.81 -29.40
CA GLU A 113 10.37 -8.72 -28.62
C GLU A 113 10.32 -7.48 -27.73
N GLN A 114 11.41 -7.18 -27.03
CA GLN A 114 11.51 -6.00 -26.16
C GLN A 114 11.41 -4.70 -26.95
N LEU A 115 12.02 -4.65 -28.15
CA LEU A 115 11.93 -3.48 -29.03
C LEU A 115 10.49 -3.25 -29.49
N GLU A 116 9.81 -4.30 -29.97
CA GLU A 116 8.43 -4.20 -30.43
C GLU A 116 7.46 -3.88 -29.29
N ALA A 117 7.65 -4.47 -28.11
CA ALA A 117 6.87 -4.14 -26.92
C ALA A 117 6.99 -2.66 -26.54
N LYS A 118 8.19 -2.08 -26.62
CA LYS A 118 8.40 -0.63 -26.38
C LYS A 118 7.63 0.22 -27.38
N GLU A 119 7.64 -0.15 -28.67
CA GLU A 119 6.87 0.56 -29.70
C GLU A 119 5.35 0.47 -29.47
N LEU A 120 4.86 -0.71 -29.07
CA LEU A 120 3.45 -0.90 -28.74
C LEU A 120 3.04 -0.11 -27.50
N LEU A 121 3.84 -0.13 -26.43
CA LEU A 121 3.62 0.65 -25.22
C LEU A 121 3.51 2.15 -25.51
N ALA A 122 4.38 2.69 -26.37
CA ALA A 122 4.32 4.09 -26.79
C ALA A 122 2.97 4.41 -27.47
N LYS A 123 2.46 3.50 -28.31
CA LYS A 123 1.13 3.64 -28.93
C LYS A 123 0.02 3.63 -27.87
N PHE A 124 0.09 2.75 -26.87
CA PHE A 124 -0.87 2.71 -25.76
C PHE A 124 -0.88 3.99 -24.92
N GLY A 125 0.30 4.56 -24.62
CA GLY A 125 0.40 5.84 -23.91
C GLY A 125 -0.34 6.98 -24.63
N LEU A 126 -0.27 7.04 -25.96
CA LEU A 126 -1.01 8.03 -26.76
C LEU A 126 -2.53 7.79 -26.77
N MET A 127 -2.97 6.54 -26.61
CA MET A 127 -4.40 6.20 -26.59
C MET A 127 -5.05 6.55 -25.25
N ALA A 128 -4.33 6.41 -24.13
CA ALA A 128 -4.84 6.68 -22.78
C ALA A 128 -4.98 8.16 -22.40
N GLN A 129 -4.52 9.12 -23.23
CA GLN A 129 -4.59 10.56 -22.92
C GLN A 129 -5.97 11.21 -23.17
N ARG A 130 -6.97 10.48 -23.66
CA ARG A 130 -8.25 11.05 -24.12
C ARG A 130 -9.52 10.43 -23.51
N ASP A 131 -9.39 9.71 -22.39
CA ASP A 131 -10.48 9.17 -21.55
C ASP A 131 -11.58 8.35 -22.28
N LEU A 132 -11.30 7.86 -23.48
CA LEU A 132 -12.20 7.00 -24.28
C LEU A 132 -11.52 5.65 -24.53
N VAL A 133 -11.21 4.93 -23.46
CA VAL A 133 -10.60 3.60 -23.56
C VAL A 133 -11.70 2.56 -23.63
N ARG A 134 -11.64 1.68 -24.63
CA ARG A 134 -12.53 0.52 -24.74
C ARG A 134 -11.90 -0.70 -24.05
N VAL A 135 -12.72 -1.63 -23.57
CA VAL A 135 -12.30 -2.92 -22.99
C VAL A 135 -11.22 -3.62 -23.81
N GLU A 136 -11.37 -3.66 -25.14
CA GLU A 136 -10.45 -4.40 -26.00
C GLU A 136 -9.02 -3.84 -25.93
N LEU A 137 -8.87 -2.56 -25.62
CA LEU A 137 -7.58 -1.91 -25.47
C LEU A 137 -6.91 -2.27 -24.14
N ILE A 138 -7.69 -2.35 -23.05
CA ILE A 138 -7.22 -2.81 -21.74
C ILE A 138 -6.68 -4.24 -21.89
N GLU A 139 -7.43 -5.09 -22.59
CA GLU A 139 -7.06 -6.50 -22.83
C GLU A 139 -5.83 -6.65 -23.70
N ALA A 140 -5.71 -5.83 -24.75
CA ALA A 140 -4.53 -5.84 -25.60
C ALA A 140 -3.27 -5.42 -24.82
N TYR A 141 -3.39 -4.43 -23.92
CA TYR A 141 -2.30 -4.00 -23.05
C TYR A 141 -1.90 -5.08 -22.04
N MET A 142 -2.89 -5.68 -21.37
CA MET A 142 -2.64 -6.77 -20.42
C MET A 142 -1.99 -7.96 -21.11
N ARG A 143 -2.49 -8.38 -22.29
CA ARG A 143 -1.88 -9.46 -23.08
C ARG A 143 -0.42 -9.19 -23.41
N LEU A 144 -0.10 -7.97 -23.86
CA LEU A 144 1.29 -7.56 -24.10
C LEU A 144 2.14 -7.71 -22.83
N CYS A 145 1.66 -7.19 -21.70
CA CYS A 145 2.38 -7.29 -20.43
C CYS A 145 2.59 -8.74 -20.00
N GLY A 146 1.57 -9.59 -20.10
CA GLY A 146 1.66 -11.00 -19.78
C GLY A 146 2.68 -11.73 -20.67
N ARG A 147 2.71 -11.44 -21.97
CA ARG A 147 3.70 -12.02 -22.88
C ARG A 147 5.12 -11.59 -22.54
N GLN A 148 5.33 -10.32 -22.21
CA GLN A 148 6.64 -9.85 -21.76
C GLN A 148 7.05 -10.50 -20.45
N ALA A 149 6.11 -10.69 -19.51
CA ALA A 149 6.40 -11.42 -18.29
C ALA A 149 6.87 -12.86 -18.56
N GLN A 150 6.22 -13.58 -19.49
CA GLN A 150 6.65 -14.92 -19.89
C GLN A 150 8.05 -14.93 -20.51
N TRP A 151 8.36 -13.93 -21.35
CA TRP A 151 9.70 -13.78 -21.94
C TRP A 151 10.77 -13.52 -20.87
N GLU A 152 10.50 -12.64 -19.91
CA GLU A 152 11.43 -12.37 -18.81
C GLU A 152 11.66 -13.63 -17.95
N VAL A 153 10.61 -14.42 -17.67
CA VAL A 153 10.78 -15.73 -16.99
C VAL A 153 11.66 -16.67 -17.82
N LEU A 154 11.39 -16.77 -19.12
CA LEU A 154 12.13 -17.65 -20.03
C LEU A 154 13.63 -17.34 -20.05
N VAL A 155 14.01 -16.07 -19.96
CA VAL A 155 15.43 -15.63 -19.94
C VAL A 155 16.01 -15.50 -18.53
N GLY A 156 15.34 -16.07 -17.51
CA GLY A 156 15.85 -16.10 -16.12
C GLY A 156 15.74 -14.78 -15.36
N ARG A 157 14.78 -13.92 -15.70
CA ARG A 157 14.51 -12.60 -15.10
C ARG A 157 13.11 -12.50 -14.46
N PRO A 158 12.82 -13.29 -13.41
CA PRO A 158 11.48 -13.36 -12.81
C PRO A 158 11.06 -12.07 -12.09
N ALA A 159 11.99 -11.26 -11.58
CA ALA A 159 11.67 -9.98 -10.95
C ALA A 159 11.12 -8.97 -11.97
N GLU A 160 11.76 -8.88 -13.13
CA GLU A 160 11.30 -8.09 -14.27
C GLU A 160 9.96 -8.61 -14.81
N ALA A 161 9.78 -9.93 -14.79
CA ALA A 161 8.50 -10.54 -15.17
C ALA A 161 7.35 -10.09 -14.26
N LEU A 162 7.56 -10.08 -12.94
CA LEU A 162 6.56 -9.57 -11.99
C LEU A 162 6.30 -8.08 -12.18
N ALA A 163 7.32 -7.27 -12.49
CA ALA A 163 7.13 -5.85 -12.82
C ALA A 163 6.25 -5.64 -14.07
N TRP A 164 6.34 -6.53 -15.07
CA TRP A 164 5.41 -6.52 -16.20
C TRP A 164 3.99 -6.90 -15.80
N MET A 165 3.82 -7.87 -14.91
CA MET A 165 2.52 -8.21 -14.35
C MET A 165 1.91 -7.03 -13.56
N ASP A 166 2.71 -6.33 -12.76
CA ASP A 166 2.26 -5.15 -12.00
C ASP A 166 1.87 -4.00 -12.93
N ARG A 167 2.61 -3.79 -14.02
CA ARG A 167 2.26 -2.81 -15.05
C ARG A 167 0.90 -3.10 -15.70
N GLY A 168 0.63 -4.37 -16.04
CA GLY A 168 -0.66 -4.79 -16.57
C GLY A 168 -1.80 -4.59 -15.57
N GLU A 169 -1.54 -4.87 -14.29
CA GLU A 169 -2.50 -4.68 -13.21
C GLU A 169 -2.82 -3.20 -12.96
N ALA A 170 -1.81 -2.33 -12.91
CA ALA A 170 -2.00 -0.88 -12.76
C ALA A 170 -2.84 -0.30 -13.90
N TRP A 171 -2.63 -0.81 -15.13
CA TRP A 171 -3.46 -0.43 -16.27
C TRP A 171 -4.91 -0.87 -16.11
N ARG A 172 -5.16 -2.08 -15.59
CA ARG A 172 -6.51 -2.57 -15.28
C ARG A 172 -7.22 -1.69 -14.25
N VAL A 173 -6.56 -1.40 -13.13
CA VAL A 173 -7.13 -0.63 -12.01
C VAL A 173 -7.51 0.78 -12.45
N ARG A 174 -6.72 1.40 -13.33
CA ARG A 174 -6.99 2.74 -13.85
C ARG A 174 -8.30 2.87 -14.62
N PHE A 175 -8.82 1.79 -15.21
CA PHE A 175 -9.98 1.82 -16.12
C PHE A 175 -11.13 0.90 -15.65
N ASP A 176 -11.45 0.99 -14.36
CA ASP A 176 -12.40 0.17 -13.58
C ASP A 176 -13.54 -0.55 -14.34
N GLY A 177 -13.78 -1.82 -14.01
CA GLY A 177 -15.10 -2.46 -14.12
C GLY A 177 -15.48 -3.29 -15.35
N GLU A 178 -14.69 -3.38 -16.43
CA GLU A 178 -15.20 -3.95 -17.71
C GLU A 178 -14.67 -5.34 -18.15
N LEU A 179 -13.79 -6.01 -17.37
CA LEU A 179 -13.23 -7.32 -17.74
C LEU A 179 -14.08 -8.51 -17.27
N SER A 180 -14.11 -9.59 -18.04
CA SER A 180 -14.79 -10.83 -17.64
C SER A 180 -14.05 -11.54 -16.50
N ALA A 181 -14.79 -12.24 -15.65
CA ALA A 181 -14.22 -13.03 -14.54
C ALA A 181 -13.20 -14.08 -15.02
N GLU A 182 -13.45 -14.70 -16.18
CA GLU A 182 -12.54 -15.65 -16.81
C GLU A 182 -11.18 -15.02 -17.15
N ARG A 183 -11.19 -13.80 -17.71
CA ARG A 183 -9.94 -13.07 -18.04
C ARG A 183 -9.14 -12.70 -16.80
N LEU A 184 -9.82 -12.27 -15.74
CA LEU A 184 -9.20 -12.02 -14.44
C LEU A 184 -8.59 -13.30 -13.85
N GLN A 185 -9.26 -14.44 -14.02
CA GLN A 185 -8.75 -15.72 -13.58
C GLN A 185 -7.49 -16.14 -14.36
N SER A 186 -7.50 -16.01 -15.69
CA SER A 186 -6.32 -16.30 -16.54
C SER A 186 -5.14 -15.40 -16.23
N TRP A 187 -5.38 -14.11 -15.98
CA TRP A 187 -4.33 -13.16 -15.58
C TRP A 187 -3.72 -13.53 -14.22
N ARG A 188 -4.56 -13.88 -13.25
CA ARG A 188 -4.11 -14.39 -11.94
C ARG A 188 -3.32 -15.68 -12.08
N ALA A 189 -3.78 -16.62 -12.92
CA ALA A 189 -3.08 -17.88 -13.17
C ALA A 189 -1.68 -17.64 -13.76
N LEU A 190 -1.57 -16.76 -14.76
CA LEU A 190 -0.29 -16.39 -15.35
C LEU A 190 0.65 -15.73 -14.32
N ARG A 191 0.12 -14.85 -13.46
CA ARG A 191 0.93 -14.24 -12.38
C ARG A 191 1.51 -15.30 -11.45
N LEU A 192 0.72 -16.32 -11.12
CA LEU A 192 1.16 -17.43 -10.26
C LEU A 192 2.22 -18.29 -10.95
N GLU A 193 2.11 -18.53 -12.24
CA GLU A 193 3.11 -19.23 -13.05
C GLU A 193 4.43 -18.46 -13.11
N VAL A 194 4.35 -17.15 -13.36
CA VAL A 194 5.49 -16.23 -13.39
C VAL A 194 6.20 -16.20 -12.03
N ALA A 195 5.43 -16.06 -10.95
CA ALA A 195 5.95 -16.08 -9.59
C ALA A 195 6.66 -17.40 -9.27
N GLY A 196 6.17 -18.54 -9.76
CA GLY A 196 6.79 -19.84 -9.56
C GLY A 196 6.70 -20.35 -8.12
N ASN A 197 7.66 -21.18 -7.71
CA ASN A 197 7.72 -21.79 -6.38
C ASN A 197 9.10 -21.53 -5.75
N GLY A 198 9.18 -21.56 -4.43
CA GLY A 198 10.41 -21.66 -3.65
C GLY A 198 10.31 -22.80 -2.63
N SER A 199 11.19 -22.82 -1.64
CA SER A 199 11.14 -23.75 -0.51
C SER A 199 11.04 -23.02 0.82
N LEU A 200 10.46 -23.67 1.81
CA LEU A 200 10.27 -23.11 3.14
C LEU A 200 10.64 -24.13 4.23
N ARG A 201 11.46 -23.69 5.18
CA ARG A 201 11.77 -24.39 6.42
C ARG A 201 11.39 -23.55 7.63
N VAL A 202 10.52 -24.07 8.48
CA VAL A 202 10.13 -23.43 9.75
C VAL A 202 10.68 -24.25 10.91
N VAL A 203 11.61 -23.66 11.65
CA VAL A 203 12.21 -24.22 12.85
C VAL A 203 11.54 -23.56 14.05
N VAL A 204 11.01 -24.37 14.96
CA VAL A 204 10.33 -23.87 16.16
C VAL A 204 10.98 -24.39 17.44
N PRO A 205 10.97 -23.61 18.54
CA PRO A 205 11.52 -24.04 19.81
C PRO A 205 10.58 -25.06 20.49
N ALA A 206 11.11 -25.72 21.52
CA ALA A 206 10.32 -26.65 22.33
C ALA A 206 9.10 -25.94 22.97
N GLY A 207 7.98 -26.68 23.09
CA GLY A 207 6.75 -26.17 23.69
C GLY A 207 5.74 -25.58 22.70
N VAL A 208 6.13 -25.33 21.44
CA VAL A 208 5.18 -25.05 20.36
C VAL A 208 4.35 -26.30 20.07
N ARG A 209 3.02 -26.17 20.15
CA ARG A 209 2.09 -27.29 19.93
C ARG A 209 1.56 -27.38 18.51
N GLU A 210 1.46 -26.24 17.84
CA GLU A 210 0.84 -26.12 16.53
C GLU A 210 1.45 -24.94 15.78
N VAL A 211 1.64 -25.12 14.48
CA VAL A 211 1.91 -24.04 13.52
C VAL A 211 0.90 -24.13 12.39
N ILE A 212 0.28 -23.00 12.05
CA ILE A 212 -0.64 -22.87 10.92
C ILE A 212 -0.03 -21.90 9.92
N MET A 213 -0.02 -22.25 8.63
CA MET A 213 0.46 -21.38 7.58
C MET A 213 -0.68 -20.95 6.66
N TRP A 214 -0.82 -19.64 6.49
CA TRP A 214 -1.89 -19.02 5.71
C TRP A 214 -1.30 -18.30 4.50
N PRO A 215 -1.62 -18.69 3.26
CA PRO A 215 -1.33 -17.86 2.10
C PRO A 215 -2.10 -16.55 2.21
N LEU A 216 -1.43 -15.43 1.97
CA LEU A 216 -2.05 -14.11 1.91
C LEU A 216 -2.46 -13.80 0.48
N MET A 217 -3.69 -13.34 0.32
CA MET A 217 -4.29 -13.01 -0.98
C MET A 217 -4.84 -11.59 -0.96
N ASP A 218 -4.77 -10.91 -2.10
CA ASP A 218 -5.36 -9.59 -2.25
C ASP A 218 -6.88 -9.72 -2.49
N ASP A 219 -7.67 -9.02 -1.66
CA ASP A 219 -9.13 -8.90 -1.69
C ASP A 219 -9.50 -7.41 -1.72
N GLY A 220 -9.63 -6.87 -2.93
CA GLY A 220 -9.78 -5.44 -3.16
C GLY A 220 -8.55 -4.69 -2.66
N SER A 221 -8.74 -3.74 -1.73
CA SER A 221 -7.67 -2.96 -1.14
C SER A 221 -6.87 -3.69 -0.05
N ARG A 222 -7.30 -4.90 0.35
CA ARG A 222 -6.75 -5.61 1.51
C ARG A 222 -5.93 -6.82 1.10
N ARG A 223 -4.97 -7.18 1.92
CA ARG A 223 -4.23 -8.44 1.84
C ARG A 223 -4.57 -9.30 3.05
N VAL A 224 -5.36 -10.35 2.83
CA VAL A 224 -5.98 -11.15 3.89
C VAL A 224 -5.56 -12.61 3.83
N PRO A 225 -5.54 -13.32 4.98
CA PRO A 225 -5.38 -14.77 5.01
C PRO A 225 -6.48 -15.48 4.22
N SER A 226 -6.09 -16.43 3.37
CA SER A 226 -6.98 -17.36 2.66
C SER A 226 -7.20 -18.64 3.49
N ASP A 227 -7.54 -19.77 2.86
CA ASP A 227 -7.58 -21.05 3.57
C ASP A 227 -6.16 -21.49 3.98
N PRO A 228 -5.99 -22.12 5.16
CA PRO A 228 -4.65 -22.48 5.64
C PRO A 228 -4.04 -23.54 4.72
N LEU A 229 -2.82 -23.28 4.23
CA LEU A 229 -2.08 -24.22 3.39
C LEU A 229 -1.68 -25.46 4.20
N LEU A 230 -1.36 -25.28 5.48
CA LEU A 230 -1.06 -26.37 6.39
C LEU A 230 -1.38 -26.01 7.83
N ARG A 231 -1.65 -27.05 8.61
CA ARG A 231 -1.67 -27.06 10.08
C ARG A 231 -0.80 -28.23 10.53
N ALA A 232 0.28 -27.94 11.23
CA ALA A 232 1.30 -28.92 11.58
C ALA A 232 1.54 -28.96 13.10
N THR A 233 1.75 -30.17 13.61
CA THR A 233 2.11 -30.47 15.00
C THR A 233 3.45 -31.22 15.10
N ALA A 234 4.10 -31.46 13.96
CA ALA A 234 5.42 -32.07 13.85
C ALA A 234 6.41 -31.07 13.24
N PHE A 235 7.60 -30.99 13.82
CA PHE A 235 8.60 -29.96 13.52
C PHE A 235 10.00 -30.56 13.33
N PRO A 236 10.89 -29.94 12.54
CA PRO A 236 10.66 -28.72 11.74
C PRO A 236 9.69 -28.96 10.58
N ILE A 237 9.02 -27.91 10.12
CA ILE A 237 8.21 -27.97 8.90
C ILE A 237 9.17 -27.76 7.73
N VAL A 238 9.20 -28.72 6.80
CA VAL A 238 9.97 -28.61 5.56
C VAL A 238 8.99 -28.75 4.39
N ARG A 239 9.09 -27.82 3.45
CA ARG A 239 8.35 -27.81 2.20
C ARG A 239 9.30 -27.48 1.06
N ASP A 240 9.60 -28.49 0.25
CA ASP A 240 10.51 -28.37 -0.89
C ASP A 240 9.89 -27.60 -2.07
N SER A 241 8.57 -27.42 -2.06
CA SER A 241 7.85 -26.62 -3.04
C SER A 241 6.68 -25.89 -2.37
N VAL A 242 6.82 -24.58 -2.25
CA VAL A 242 5.80 -23.63 -1.79
C VAL A 242 5.65 -22.57 -2.86
N ARG A 243 4.42 -22.21 -3.20
CA ARG A 243 4.19 -21.18 -4.21
C ARG A 243 4.84 -19.86 -3.78
N ALA A 244 5.50 -19.17 -4.69
CA ALA A 244 6.04 -17.86 -4.39
C ALA A 244 4.90 -16.88 -4.05
N GLY A 245 5.11 -16.06 -3.04
CA GLY A 245 4.12 -15.13 -2.52
C GLY A 245 4.27 -14.88 -1.01
N SER A 246 3.29 -14.16 -0.47
CA SER A 246 3.25 -13.78 0.94
C SER A 246 2.45 -14.79 1.76
N TYR A 247 2.96 -15.12 2.93
CA TYR A 247 2.31 -16.02 3.88
C TYR A 247 2.31 -15.40 5.27
N LEU A 248 1.32 -15.75 6.07
CA LEU A 248 1.29 -15.48 7.50
C LEU A 248 1.37 -16.82 8.24
N ILE A 249 2.41 -17.01 9.03
CA ILE A 249 2.57 -18.19 9.87
C ILE A 249 2.09 -17.83 11.28
N TRP A 250 1.20 -18.64 11.82
CA TRP A 250 0.73 -18.56 13.19
C TRP A 250 1.37 -19.67 14.01
N VAL A 251 2.11 -19.28 15.03
CA VAL A 251 2.77 -20.21 15.97
C VAL A 251 2.00 -20.19 17.28
N ALA A 252 1.46 -21.33 17.71
CA ALA A 252 0.71 -21.41 18.95
C ALA A 252 1.62 -21.19 20.16
N LEU A 253 1.25 -20.24 21.02
CA LEU A 253 2.00 -19.92 22.23
C LEU A 253 1.71 -20.95 23.34
N PRO A 254 2.70 -21.30 24.19
CA PRO A 254 2.49 -22.24 25.29
C PRO A 254 1.34 -21.87 26.24
N TRP A 255 1.15 -20.58 26.51
CA TRP A 255 0.10 -20.03 27.38
C TRP A 255 -1.22 -19.71 26.65
N GLY A 256 -1.33 -19.99 25.35
CA GLY A 256 -2.52 -19.72 24.54
C GLY A 256 -2.39 -18.51 23.62
N GLY A 257 -3.17 -18.51 22.54
CA GLY A 257 -3.06 -17.56 21.44
C GLY A 257 -2.00 -17.96 20.41
N TYR A 258 -1.77 -17.08 19.43
CA TYR A 258 -0.81 -17.29 18.34
C TYR A 258 0.10 -16.07 18.19
N GLN A 259 1.37 -16.31 17.90
CA GLN A 259 2.29 -15.30 17.39
C GLN A 259 2.33 -15.35 15.87
N SER A 260 2.21 -14.19 15.24
CA SER A 260 2.32 -14.01 13.80
C SER A 260 3.78 -13.90 13.34
N TYR A 261 4.07 -14.60 12.24
CA TYR A 261 5.32 -14.60 11.48
C TYR A 261 5.01 -14.43 10.00
N PRO A 262 4.93 -13.18 9.49
CA PRO A 262 4.77 -12.96 8.06
C PRO A 262 6.06 -13.33 7.33
N VAL A 263 5.94 -13.95 6.16
CA VAL A 263 7.06 -14.37 5.31
C VAL A 263 6.73 -14.13 3.84
N VAL A 264 7.74 -13.78 3.05
CA VAL A 264 7.67 -13.83 1.59
C VAL A 264 8.54 -14.98 1.13
N VAL A 265 8.00 -15.81 0.24
CA VAL A 265 8.75 -16.83 -0.49
C VAL A 265 8.89 -16.34 -1.91
N GLU A 266 10.10 -16.10 -2.39
CA GLU A 266 10.34 -15.76 -3.79
C GLU A 266 10.60 -17.01 -4.64
N ARG A 267 10.65 -16.83 -5.98
CA ARG A 267 10.93 -17.91 -6.92
C ARG A 267 12.31 -18.48 -6.66
N ASP A 268 12.40 -19.81 -6.58
CA ASP A 268 13.64 -20.57 -6.39
C ASP A 268 14.43 -20.16 -5.11
N GLU A 269 13.78 -19.43 -4.19
CA GLU A 269 14.35 -19.02 -2.91
C GLU A 269 14.17 -20.13 -1.87
N ASN A 270 15.19 -20.35 -1.06
CA ASN A 270 15.13 -21.24 0.10
C ASN A 270 14.99 -20.40 1.37
N VAL A 271 13.77 -20.30 1.90
CA VAL A 271 13.48 -19.48 3.08
C VAL A 271 13.54 -20.33 4.33
N GLN A 272 14.34 -19.91 5.31
CA GLN A 272 14.33 -20.48 6.66
C GLN A 272 13.81 -19.44 7.66
N ILE A 273 12.88 -19.86 8.52
CA ILE A 273 12.38 -19.07 9.63
C ILE A 273 12.73 -19.78 10.93
N ASP A 274 13.54 -19.11 11.74
CA ASP A 274 13.86 -19.54 13.10
C ASP A 274 12.93 -18.80 14.08
N VAL A 275 11.90 -19.49 14.55
CA VAL A 275 10.87 -18.92 15.41
C VAL A 275 11.43 -18.64 16.80
N THR A 276 11.18 -17.43 17.30
CA THR A 276 11.44 -17.02 18.69
C THR A 276 10.13 -16.81 19.43
N LEU A 277 9.90 -17.50 20.54
CA LEU A 277 8.69 -17.24 21.32
C LEU A 277 8.86 -15.96 22.13
N PRO A 278 7.86 -15.04 22.11
CA PRO A 278 7.88 -13.89 23.00
C PRO A 278 7.76 -14.32 24.45
N GLU A 279 8.14 -13.46 25.37
CA GLU A 279 7.73 -13.57 26.76
C GLU A 279 6.29 -13.07 26.90
N ASN A 280 5.55 -13.58 27.89
CA ASN A 280 4.20 -13.08 28.16
C ASN A 280 4.28 -11.70 28.81
N ARG A 281 4.01 -10.65 28.02
CA ARG A 281 4.03 -9.24 28.44
C ARG A 281 2.63 -8.63 28.55
N GLY A 282 1.59 -9.46 28.63
CA GLY A 282 0.20 -9.00 28.65
C GLY A 282 -0.25 -8.42 27.31
N ASP A 283 -1.49 -7.94 27.25
CA ASP A 283 -2.10 -7.50 26.00
C ASP A 283 -1.60 -6.15 25.50
N GLU A 284 -0.93 -5.35 26.33
CA GLU A 284 -0.41 -4.03 25.96
C GLU A 284 0.73 -4.12 24.94
N TRP A 285 1.50 -5.22 24.94
CA TRP A 285 2.75 -5.34 24.17
C TRP A 285 2.61 -6.36 23.04
N VAL A 286 2.92 -5.92 21.83
CA VAL A 286 2.94 -6.78 20.63
C VAL A 286 4.39 -7.10 20.27
N PHE A 287 4.69 -8.39 20.12
CA PHE A 287 6.01 -8.85 19.68
C PHE A 287 6.14 -8.79 18.16
N VAL A 288 7.19 -8.11 17.70
CA VAL A 288 7.60 -8.05 16.30
C VAL A 288 8.88 -8.88 16.15
N PRO A 289 8.83 -10.04 15.48
CA PRO A 289 9.99 -10.92 15.32
C PRO A 289 11.15 -10.27 14.57
N SER A 290 12.36 -10.79 14.81
CA SER A 290 13.54 -10.41 14.04
C SER A 290 13.41 -10.82 12.57
N GLY A 291 14.20 -10.20 11.71
CA GLY A 291 14.34 -10.60 10.31
C GLY A 291 14.15 -9.46 9.33
N VAL A 292 14.32 -9.83 8.06
CA VAL A 292 14.34 -8.92 6.92
C VAL A 292 12.93 -8.48 6.53
N PHE A 293 12.76 -7.19 6.24
CA PHE A 293 11.56 -6.63 5.65
C PHE A 293 11.89 -5.65 4.53
N VAL A 294 10.92 -5.38 3.65
CA VAL A 294 11.02 -4.36 2.61
C VAL A 294 10.61 -3.01 3.17
N ALA A 295 11.54 -2.05 3.21
CA ALA A 295 11.36 -0.72 3.74
C ALA A 295 11.38 0.36 2.64
N GLY A 296 10.65 1.46 2.85
CA GLY A 296 10.62 2.61 1.96
C GLY A 296 9.65 2.44 0.78
N GLY A 297 10.02 3.04 -0.35
CA GLY A 297 9.23 3.05 -1.58
C GLY A 297 8.68 4.44 -1.91
N VAL A 298 7.83 4.50 -2.95
CA VAL A 298 7.32 5.78 -3.50
C VAL A 298 6.62 6.62 -2.41
N ALA A 299 5.79 5.98 -1.59
CA ALA A 299 5.08 6.64 -0.49
C ALA A 299 6.01 7.30 0.55
N SER A 300 7.25 6.82 0.70
CA SER A 300 8.23 7.42 1.61
C SER A 300 8.57 8.85 1.22
N GLY A 301 8.63 9.13 -0.08
CA GLY A 301 9.14 10.40 -0.64
C GLY A 301 10.62 10.67 -0.38
N ARG A 302 11.30 9.80 0.39
CA ARG A 302 12.68 9.99 0.87
C ARG A 302 13.53 8.74 0.73
N VAL A 303 13.00 7.62 1.17
CA VAL A 303 13.72 6.35 1.24
C VAL A 303 13.29 5.47 0.07
N ARG A 304 14.23 5.13 -0.80
CA ARG A 304 13.99 4.14 -1.86
C ARG A 304 13.69 2.78 -1.25
N GLU A 305 12.93 1.97 -1.97
CA GLU A 305 12.65 0.62 -1.54
C GLU A 305 13.94 -0.20 -1.40
N HIS A 306 14.14 -0.86 -0.26
CA HIS A 306 15.29 -1.73 0.01
C HIS A 306 15.00 -2.71 1.16
N ARG A 307 15.82 -3.75 1.31
CA ARG A 307 15.71 -4.74 2.39
C ARG A 307 16.46 -4.25 3.63
N VAL A 308 15.81 -4.34 4.79
CA VAL A 308 16.38 -3.99 6.10
C VAL A 308 16.18 -5.18 7.04
N ASP A 309 17.24 -5.59 7.72
CA ASP A 309 17.17 -6.58 8.80
C ASP A 309 17.08 -5.87 10.15
N LEU A 310 16.09 -6.27 10.97
CA LEU A 310 15.88 -5.72 12.30
C LEU A 310 15.81 -6.85 13.32
N SER A 311 16.42 -6.63 14.49
CA SER A 311 16.24 -7.48 15.67
C SER A 311 14.78 -7.51 16.12
N ALA A 312 14.42 -8.50 16.94
CA ALA A 312 13.10 -8.58 17.53
C ALA A 312 12.91 -7.50 18.60
N PHE A 313 11.69 -6.98 18.73
CA PHE A 313 11.32 -6.00 19.74
C PHE A 313 9.84 -6.14 20.12
N TYR A 314 9.43 -5.50 21.22
CA TYR A 314 8.01 -5.30 21.52
C TYR A 314 7.62 -3.86 21.24
N MET A 315 6.37 -3.65 20.84
CA MET A 315 5.79 -2.33 20.62
C MET A 315 4.43 -2.24 21.31
N SER A 316 4.09 -1.09 21.87
CA SER A 316 2.76 -0.89 22.46
C SER A 316 1.68 -1.08 21.39
N ARG A 317 0.64 -1.85 21.72
CA ARG A 317 -0.41 -2.27 20.79
C ARG A 317 -1.08 -1.07 20.11
N THR A 318 -1.31 -0.01 20.86
CA THR A 318 -1.90 1.26 20.42
C THR A 318 -0.93 2.41 20.72
N GLU A 319 -1.33 3.64 20.36
CA GLU A 319 -0.68 4.85 20.82
C GLU A 319 -0.75 4.99 22.34
N VAL A 320 0.17 5.76 22.92
CA VAL A 320 0.14 6.12 24.34
C VAL A 320 -1.08 6.98 24.62
N THR A 321 -1.86 6.62 25.62
CA THR A 321 -3.10 7.34 25.95
C THR A 321 -2.83 8.56 26.82
N ILE A 322 -3.81 9.47 26.88
CA ILE A 322 -3.79 10.61 27.80
C ILE A 322 -3.64 10.13 29.25
N GLY A 323 -4.33 9.06 29.65
CA GLY A 323 -4.25 8.51 31.00
C GLY A 323 -2.86 8.03 31.37
N GLU A 324 -2.19 7.32 30.45
CA GLU A 324 -0.81 6.88 30.66
C GLU A 324 0.15 8.07 30.79
N TYR A 325 0.08 9.01 29.85
CA TYR A 325 0.98 10.16 29.85
C TYR A 325 0.72 11.11 31.03
N LEU A 326 -0.54 11.31 31.42
CA LEU A 326 -0.91 12.10 32.58
C LEU A 326 -0.35 11.47 33.87
N SER A 327 -0.38 10.14 33.98
CA SER A 327 0.21 9.42 35.12
C SER A 327 1.70 9.72 35.26
N PHE A 328 2.45 9.73 34.15
CA PHE A 328 3.84 10.21 34.11
C PHE A 328 3.95 11.67 34.55
N TRP A 329 3.17 12.56 33.92
CA TRP A 329 3.29 14.00 34.12
C TRP A 329 3.04 14.41 35.57
N LEU A 330 2.10 13.77 36.25
CA LEU A 330 1.79 14.00 37.67
C LEU A 330 2.94 13.61 38.62
N THR A 331 3.89 12.77 38.18
CA THR A 331 5.08 12.42 38.99
C THR A 331 6.19 13.48 38.94
N ILE A 332 6.13 14.42 37.98
CA ILE A 332 7.16 15.43 37.78
C ILE A 332 7.06 16.50 38.87
N LYS A 333 8.12 16.62 39.67
CA LYS A 333 8.21 17.59 40.79
C LYS A 333 8.77 18.94 40.39
N GLU A 334 9.68 18.98 39.42
CA GLU A 334 10.32 20.21 38.97
C GLU A 334 9.40 20.98 38.01
N ALA A 335 9.05 22.23 38.35
CA ALA A 335 8.05 23.00 37.61
C ALA A 335 8.44 23.27 36.14
N SER A 336 9.70 23.61 35.88
CA SER A 336 10.25 23.81 34.52
C SER A 336 10.07 22.57 33.65
N VAL A 337 10.44 21.39 34.16
CA VAL A 337 10.31 20.10 33.45
C VAL A 337 8.84 19.75 33.27
N ARG A 338 8.00 20.05 34.27
CA ARG A 338 6.56 19.82 34.23
C ARG A 338 5.90 20.65 33.13
N ASP A 339 6.29 21.91 32.97
CA ASP A 339 5.79 22.79 31.90
C ASP A 339 6.31 22.38 30.50
N GLU A 340 7.56 21.93 30.39
CA GLU A 340 8.12 21.41 29.14
C GLU A 340 7.38 20.14 28.66
N CYS A 341 7.09 19.23 29.60
CA CYS A 341 6.44 17.96 29.33
C CYS A 341 4.91 18.05 29.22
N ARG A 342 4.30 19.24 29.44
CA ARG A 342 2.84 19.40 29.35
C ARG A 342 2.35 19.26 27.91
N ALA A 343 1.29 18.47 27.72
CA ALA A 343 0.61 18.35 26.43
C ALA A 343 -0.29 19.57 26.19
N GLN A 344 -0.18 20.18 25.02
CA GLN A 344 -0.93 21.38 24.66
C GLN A 344 -1.40 21.33 23.20
N LEU A 345 -2.64 21.76 22.98
CA LEU A 345 -3.24 21.91 21.66
C LEU A 345 -3.12 23.35 21.17
N LYS A 346 -2.84 23.53 19.88
CA LYS A 346 -2.94 24.82 19.18
C LYS A 346 -4.41 25.06 18.80
N THR A 347 -5.01 26.07 19.36
CA THR A 347 -6.37 26.53 18.99
C THR A 347 -6.36 27.23 17.63
N ASP A 348 -7.53 27.44 17.04
CA ASP A 348 -7.68 28.18 15.77
C ASP A 348 -7.16 29.61 15.83
N GLN A 349 -7.11 30.21 17.03
CA GLN A 349 -6.56 31.54 17.28
C GLN A 349 -5.04 31.53 17.46
N GLY A 350 -4.39 30.36 17.37
CA GLY A 350 -2.95 30.18 17.58
C GLY A 350 -2.51 30.11 19.04
N ASN A 351 -3.44 30.20 20.00
CA ASN A 351 -3.15 30.05 21.42
C ASN A 351 -2.94 28.58 21.79
N LEU A 352 -2.13 28.33 22.82
CA LEU A 352 -1.93 27.01 23.40
C LEU A 352 -2.98 26.75 24.48
N LEU A 353 -3.70 25.64 24.35
CA LEU A 353 -4.64 25.12 25.32
C LEU A 353 -3.99 23.90 26.01
N ASP A 354 -3.84 23.95 27.32
CA ASP A 354 -3.40 22.79 28.09
C ASP A 354 -4.43 21.67 28.01
N LEU A 355 -3.99 20.44 27.75
CA LEU A 355 -4.90 19.30 27.63
C LEU A 355 -5.57 18.94 28.97
N TRP A 356 -4.91 19.27 30.08
CA TRP A 356 -5.40 19.11 31.45
C TRP A 356 -4.90 20.23 32.37
N ASN A 357 -5.63 20.49 33.45
CA ASN A 357 -5.25 21.44 34.49
C ASN A 357 -4.22 20.84 35.49
N ASP A 358 -3.76 21.62 36.46
CA ASP A 358 -2.75 21.16 37.43
C ASP A 358 -3.21 20.02 38.36
N ALA A 359 -4.52 19.83 38.49
CA ALA A 359 -5.14 18.71 39.20
C ALA A 359 -5.28 17.45 38.32
N GLY A 360 -4.98 17.53 37.02
CA GLY A 360 -5.10 16.44 36.07
C GLY A 360 -6.50 16.28 35.46
N GLU A 361 -7.38 17.28 35.59
CA GLU A 361 -8.70 17.25 34.97
C GLU A 361 -8.59 17.73 33.51
N LEU A 362 -9.20 16.98 32.58
CA LEU A 362 -9.15 17.28 31.15
C LEU A 362 -9.87 18.60 30.83
N ALA A 363 -9.26 19.39 29.95
CA ALA A 363 -9.80 20.67 29.50
C ALA A 363 -10.57 20.59 28.18
N VAL A 364 -10.46 19.46 27.46
CA VAL A 364 -11.10 19.25 26.16
C VAL A 364 -12.40 18.46 26.35
N GLU A 365 -13.53 19.03 25.92
CA GLU A 365 -14.83 18.38 25.99
C GLU A 365 -14.90 17.17 25.05
N GLY A 366 -15.58 16.10 25.48
CA GLY A 366 -15.72 14.85 24.71
C GLY A 366 -14.52 13.90 24.77
N TRP A 367 -13.36 14.39 25.20
CA TRP A 367 -12.16 13.57 25.35
C TRP A 367 -12.16 12.81 26.68
N THR A 368 -11.50 11.65 26.68
CA THR A 368 -11.34 10.74 27.82
C THR A 368 -9.88 10.35 27.98
N LEU A 369 -9.53 9.73 29.10
CA LEU A 369 -8.16 9.21 29.34
C LEU A 369 -7.73 8.13 28.33
N GLU A 370 -8.66 7.55 27.57
CA GLU A 370 -8.40 6.52 26.54
C GLU A 370 -8.14 7.11 25.15
N HIS A 371 -8.22 8.42 24.97
CA HIS A 371 -7.77 9.06 23.73
C HIS A 371 -6.24 9.07 23.65
N PRO A 372 -5.65 9.04 22.45
CA PRO A 372 -4.21 9.17 22.29
C PRO A 372 -3.73 10.53 22.82
N VAL A 373 -2.58 10.55 23.50
CA VAL A 373 -1.97 11.83 23.89
C VAL A 373 -1.40 12.52 22.65
N VAL A 374 -1.74 13.79 22.46
CA VAL A 374 -1.24 14.63 21.35
C VAL A 374 -0.74 15.97 21.87
N GLY A 375 -0.12 16.78 21.01
CA GLY A 375 0.38 18.08 21.44
C GLY A 375 1.54 17.97 22.43
N VAL A 376 2.27 16.85 22.40
CA VAL A 376 3.46 16.62 23.22
C VAL A 376 4.72 17.11 22.51
N THR A 377 5.76 17.38 23.30
CA THR A 377 7.11 17.61 22.77
C THR A 377 7.85 16.28 22.61
N ARG A 378 8.84 16.22 21.72
CA ARG A 378 9.73 15.05 21.63
C ARG A 378 10.43 14.79 22.97
N THR A 379 10.94 15.84 23.62
CA THR A 379 11.59 15.72 24.94
C THR A 379 10.64 15.14 25.98
N GLY A 380 9.37 15.56 25.98
CA GLY A 380 8.32 15.02 26.86
C GLY A 380 8.03 13.55 26.60
N ALA A 381 7.93 13.14 25.33
CA ALA A 381 7.77 11.73 24.96
C ALA A 381 8.99 10.87 25.35
N GLU A 382 10.21 11.38 25.19
CA GLU A 382 11.44 10.70 25.64
C GLU A 382 11.53 10.63 27.18
N ALA A 383 11.07 11.67 27.89
CA ALA A 383 10.97 11.67 29.35
C ALA A 383 9.94 10.64 29.85
N PHE A 384 8.79 10.55 29.19
CA PHE A 384 7.80 9.49 29.44
C PHE A 384 8.42 8.10 29.25
N CYS A 385 9.19 7.89 28.18
CA CYS A 385 9.87 6.61 27.93
C CYS A 385 10.84 6.25 29.07
N ARG A 386 11.63 7.22 29.56
CA ARG A 386 12.53 7.01 30.71
C ARG A 386 11.75 6.65 31.98
N TRP A 387 10.68 7.38 32.28
CA TRP A 387 9.81 7.08 33.41
C TRP A 387 9.20 5.66 33.31
N LYS A 388 8.65 5.29 32.15
CA LYS A 388 8.06 3.96 31.92
C LYS A 388 9.12 2.86 32.00
N SER A 389 10.37 3.17 31.61
CA SER A 389 11.51 2.27 31.79
C SER A 389 11.79 1.97 33.26
N GLU A 390 11.79 3.00 34.11
CA GLU A 390 11.97 2.85 35.56
C GLU A 390 10.83 2.06 36.21
N GLN A 391 9.58 2.26 35.76
CA GLN A 391 8.41 1.53 36.28
C GLN A 391 8.46 0.04 35.94
N LEU A 392 8.86 -0.30 34.71
CA LEU A 392 8.82 -1.68 34.22
C LEU A 392 10.13 -2.45 34.45
N GLY A 393 11.26 -1.74 34.63
CA GLY A 393 12.59 -2.35 34.69
C GLY A 393 13.13 -2.79 33.33
N TRP A 394 12.60 -2.23 32.24
CA TRP A 394 12.99 -2.53 30.86
C TRP A 394 13.31 -1.25 30.10
N LEU A 395 14.12 -1.33 29.06
CA LEU A 395 14.41 -0.16 28.23
C LEU A 395 13.21 0.14 27.34
N ILE A 396 12.48 1.20 27.67
CA ILE A 396 11.40 1.78 26.88
C ILE A 396 11.92 3.01 26.15
N ARG A 397 11.63 3.11 24.85
CA ARG A 397 12.01 4.25 24.01
C ARG A 397 11.01 4.49 22.89
N LEU A 398 11.15 5.62 22.20
CA LEU A 398 10.47 5.85 20.93
C LEU A 398 10.97 4.85 19.87
N PRO A 399 10.08 4.35 18.99
CA PRO A 399 10.50 3.53 17.86
C PRO A 399 11.40 4.33 16.92
N THR A 400 12.35 3.65 16.28
CA THR A 400 12.95 4.20 15.06
C THR A 400 11.91 4.18 13.94
N ALA A 401 12.08 5.00 12.91
CA ALA A 401 11.17 5.03 11.77
C ALA A 401 11.10 3.70 10.99
N MET A 402 12.16 2.89 11.05
CA MET A 402 12.21 1.56 10.44
C MET A 402 11.51 0.51 11.29
N GLU A 403 11.66 0.54 12.61
CA GLU A 403 10.89 -0.33 13.51
C GLU A 403 9.39 -0.07 13.40
N TRP A 404 9.00 1.21 13.40
CA TRP A 404 7.62 1.61 13.18
C TRP A 404 7.09 1.06 11.85
N GLU A 405 7.86 1.22 10.77
CA GLU A 405 7.46 0.76 9.44
C GLU A 405 7.31 -0.75 9.37
N LYS A 406 8.30 -1.51 9.86
CA LYS A 406 8.21 -2.97 9.91
C LYS A 406 6.96 -3.39 10.68
N ALA A 407 6.73 -2.78 11.84
CA ALA A 407 5.62 -3.10 12.72
C ALA A 407 4.23 -2.81 12.09
N ALA A 408 4.12 -1.76 11.27
CA ALA A 408 2.92 -1.43 10.50
C ALA A 408 2.75 -2.32 9.26
N ARG A 409 3.82 -2.47 8.48
CA ARG A 409 3.82 -3.03 7.13
C ARG A 409 3.87 -4.56 7.10
N GLY A 410 4.57 -5.20 8.05
CA GLY A 410 4.99 -6.58 7.89
C GLY A 410 6.27 -6.70 7.03
N VAL A 411 6.40 -7.79 6.27
CA VAL A 411 7.62 -8.08 5.48
C VAL A 411 7.40 -8.05 3.97
N ASP A 412 6.15 -7.96 3.53
CA ASP A 412 5.73 -8.22 2.15
C ASP A 412 5.55 -6.97 1.28
N GLY A 413 6.07 -5.83 1.74
CA GLY A 413 6.09 -4.59 0.97
C GLY A 413 4.74 -3.91 0.77
N ARG A 414 3.66 -4.36 1.45
CA ARG A 414 2.33 -3.74 1.33
C ARG A 414 2.36 -2.23 1.60
N GLU A 415 1.50 -1.48 0.91
CA GLU A 415 1.51 -0.01 1.03
C GLU A 415 0.86 0.48 2.32
N TYR A 416 -0.26 -0.12 2.73
CA TYR A 416 -1.03 0.21 3.92
C TYR A 416 -1.08 -0.98 4.87
N VAL A 417 -1.42 -0.72 6.14
CA VAL A 417 -1.45 -1.74 7.21
C VAL A 417 -2.32 -2.94 6.81
N TRP A 418 -3.44 -2.67 6.14
CA TRP A 418 -4.40 -3.67 5.67
C TRP A 418 -4.05 -4.32 4.32
N GLY A 419 -3.16 -3.76 3.49
CA GLY A 419 -2.93 -4.22 2.12
C GLY A 419 -2.47 -3.12 1.17
N ASN A 420 -3.02 -3.11 -0.04
CA ASN A 420 -2.64 -2.19 -1.11
C ASN A 420 -3.87 -1.44 -1.62
N GLY A 421 -3.82 -0.11 -1.66
CA GLY A 421 -4.96 0.73 -2.04
C GLY A 421 -5.72 1.33 -0.85
N VAL A 422 -6.47 2.40 -1.13
CA VAL A 422 -7.16 3.24 -0.14
C VAL A 422 -8.68 3.16 -0.24
N GLU A 423 -9.21 2.34 -1.14
CA GLU A 423 -10.65 2.18 -1.30
C GLU A 423 -11.28 1.64 -0.01
N GLY A 424 -12.17 2.43 0.59
CA GLY A 424 -12.81 2.13 1.86
C GLY A 424 -11.91 2.32 3.09
N ALA A 425 -10.77 3.03 2.97
CA ALA A 425 -9.86 3.29 4.07
C ALA A 425 -10.52 3.97 5.28
N GLU A 426 -11.54 4.80 5.04
CA GLU A 426 -12.35 5.44 6.08
C GLU A 426 -13.17 4.45 6.92
N LEU A 427 -13.33 3.20 6.46
CA LEU A 427 -13.90 2.09 7.22
C LEU A 427 -12.85 1.30 8.01
N TYR A 428 -11.57 1.54 7.73
CA TYR A 428 -10.45 0.81 8.32
C TYR A 428 -9.78 1.62 9.41
N CYS A 429 -9.44 2.88 9.14
CA CYS A 429 -8.77 3.79 10.06
C CYS A 429 -9.48 5.15 10.13
N ASN A 430 -9.13 5.97 11.12
CA ASN A 430 -9.73 7.30 11.32
C ASN A 430 -8.90 8.39 10.59
N VAL A 431 -9.40 8.88 9.46
CA VAL A 431 -8.68 9.79 8.54
C VAL A 431 -9.64 10.72 7.80
N GLY A 432 -9.11 11.80 7.20
CA GLY A 432 -9.78 12.58 6.16
C GLY A 432 -10.83 13.59 6.64
N HIS A 433 -10.80 13.99 7.91
CA HIS A 433 -11.75 14.96 8.45
C HIS A 433 -11.40 16.40 8.06
N ILE A 434 -12.42 17.27 8.10
CA ILE A 434 -12.30 18.66 7.67
C ILE A 434 -11.31 19.41 8.58
N PRO A 435 -10.39 20.21 8.02
CA PRO A 435 -9.56 21.10 8.81
C PRO A 435 -10.41 21.95 9.75
N TYR A 436 -9.97 22.16 10.99
CA TYR A 436 -10.65 22.90 12.09
C TYR A 436 -11.71 22.13 12.91
N GLU A 437 -12.25 21.00 12.42
CA GLU A 437 -13.20 20.17 13.20
C GLU A 437 -12.61 18.81 13.62
N TYR A 438 -11.47 18.41 13.03
CA TYR A 438 -10.91 17.07 13.21
C TYR A 438 -10.58 16.68 14.66
N LEU A 439 -10.37 17.66 15.57
CA LEU A 439 -10.08 17.39 16.97
C LEU A 439 -11.26 16.70 17.68
N GLU A 440 -12.49 17.05 17.30
CA GLU A 440 -13.70 16.41 17.82
C GLU A 440 -13.91 15.00 17.24
N SER A 441 -13.30 14.74 16.08
CA SER A 441 -13.31 13.44 15.40
C SER A 441 -12.21 12.49 15.86
N MET A 442 -11.34 12.90 16.79
CA MET A 442 -10.32 12.00 17.35
C MET A 442 -11.00 10.88 18.13
N GLU A 443 -10.54 9.65 17.93
CA GLU A 443 -11.14 8.47 18.54
C GLU A 443 -10.27 7.95 19.67
N GLN A 444 -10.91 7.24 20.62
CA GLN A 444 -10.19 6.44 21.60
C GLN A 444 -9.32 5.40 20.90
N VAL A 445 -8.20 5.05 21.52
CA VAL A 445 -7.30 4.05 20.95
C VAL A 445 -8.00 2.69 20.77
N GLY A 446 -7.69 1.99 19.70
CA GLY A 446 -8.13 0.63 19.42
C GLY A 446 -9.57 0.47 18.91
N VAL A 447 -10.30 1.57 18.68
CA VAL A 447 -11.69 1.55 18.15
C VAL A 447 -11.74 0.97 16.74
N ARG A 448 -10.74 1.28 15.91
CA ARG A 448 -10.64 0.88 14.51
C ARG A 448 -10.08 -0.53 14.35
N MET A 449 -10.92 -1.53 14.64
CA MET A 449 -10.57 -2.96 14.64
C MET A 449 -9.96 -3.52 13.34
N ARG A 450 -10.10 -2.80 12.22
CA ARG A 450 -9.56 -3.19 10.90
C ARG A 450 -8.22 -2.53 10.58
N ASP A 451 -7.84 -1.47 11.28
CA ASP A 451 -6.48 -0.93 11.27
C ASP A 451 -5.63 -1.80 12.18
N VAL A 452 -5.27 -2.99 11.68
CA VAL A 452 -4.50 -3.98 12.41
C VAL A 452 -3.38 -4.54 11.55
N SER A 453 -2.14 -4.44 12.04
CA SER A 453 -0.98 -4.95 11.33
C SER A 453 -0.93 -6.48 11.35
N THR A 454 -0.07 -7.06 10.51
CA THR A 454 0.14 -8.52 10.48
C THR A 454 0.60 -9.10 11.83
N TYR A 455 1.16 -8.26 12.70
CA TYR A 455 1.58 -8.62 14.06
C TYR A 455 0.50 -8.38 15.13
N GLY A 456 -0.56 -7.64 14.81
CA GLY A 456 -1.65 -7.33 15.74
C GLY A 456 -1.60 -5.95 16.41
N LEU A 457 -0.70 -5.06 15.95
CA LEU A 457 -0.68 -3.65 16.34
C LEU A 457 -1.89 -2.91 15.74
N ARG A 458 -2.40 -1.91 16.45
CA ARG A 458 -3.58 -1.13 16.06
C ARG A 458 -3.27 0.35 15.87
N ASP A 459 -4.16 1.00 15.12
CA ASP A 459 -4.15 2.44 14.86
C ASP A 459 -2.81 2.88 14.24
N MET A 460 -2.26 2.04 13.36
CA MET A 460 -0.98 2.33 12.71
C MET A 460 -1.19 3.26 11.50
N ALA A 461 -2.39 3.27 10.91
CA ALA A 461 -2.66 4.05 9.69
C ALA A 461 -3.34 5.39 9.98
N GLY A 462 -4.18 5.51 11.00
CA GLY A 462 -4.97 6.72 11.26
C GLY A 462 -4.93 7.20 12.70
N ASN A 463 -5.92 8.01 13.07
CA ASN A 463 -6.06 8.66 14.38
C ASN A 463 -5.00 9.74 14.62
N VAL A 464 -3.76 9.37 14.95
CA VAL A 464 -2.65 10.32 15.15
C VAL A 464 -1.38 9.86 14.46
N ARG A 465 -0.59 10.83 13.98
CA ARG A 465 0.78 10.58 13.56
C ARG A 465 1.66 10.36 14.79
N GLU A 466 2.78 9.69 14.61
CA GLU A 466 3.56 9.23 15.76
C GLU A 466 5.02 9.62 15.70
N LEU A 467 5.53 10.18 16.80
CA LEU A 467 6.95 10.53 16.97
C LEU A 467 7.85 9.30 16.88
N THR A 468 8.96 9.46 16.17
CA THR A 468 10.05 8.46 16.11
C THR A 468 11.34 9.03 16.71
N SER A 469 12.25 8.14 17.10
CA SER A 469 13.60 8.52 17.57
C SER A 469 14.55 8.91 16.43
N THR A 470 14.19 8.63 15.18
CA THR A 470 15.03 8.92 14.01
C THR A 470 15.17 10.43 13.79
N ILE A 471 16.42 10.90 13.74
CA ILE A 471 16.78 12.30 13.56
C ILE A 471 17.07 12.57 12.08
N ILE A 472 16.69 13.75 11.59
CA ILE A 472 17.00 14.24 10.25
C ILE A 472 18.05 15.35 10.40
N GLU A 473 19.28 15.06 10.01
CA GLU A 473 20.41 16.01 10.18
C GLU A 473 20.20 17.33 9.42
N GLU A 474 19.54 17.27 8.26
CA GLU A 474 19.31 18.43 7.37
C GLU A 474 18.33 19.47 7.95
N ARG A 475 17.54 19.12 8.97
CA ARG A 475 16.55 20.00 9.61
C ARG A 475 16.59 19.88 11.13
N ALA A 476 17.68 20.37 11.73
CA ALA A 476 17.85 20.41 13.18
C ALA A 476 16.60 21.01 13.87
N GLY A 477 16.07 20.29 14.86
CA GLY A 477 14.86 20.67 15.61
C GLY A 477 13.54 20.08 15.07
N TRP A 478 13.52 19.44 13.91
CA TRP A 478 12.35 18.70 13.41
C TRP A 478 12.44 17.22 13.77
N THR A 479 11.28 16.62 14.08
CA THR A 479 11.16 15.19 14.38
C THR A 479 10.43 14.48 13.26
N LEU A 480 11.00 13.34 12.84
CA LEU A 480 10.36 12.46 11.87
C LEU A 480 9.16 11.76 12.54
N VAL A 481 8.01 11.86 11.91
CA VAL A 481 6.79 11.16 12.34
C VAL A 481 6.32 10.19 11.26
N LYS A 482 5.66 9.11 11.69
CA LYS A 482 5.07 8.08 10.84
C LYS A 482 3.56 7.99 11.06
N GLY A 483 2.88 7.23 10.20
CA GLY A 483 1.43 7.05 10.23
C GLY A 483 0.66 8.16 9.51
N GLY A 484 -0.66 8.03 9.52
CA GLY A 484 -1.61 9.08 9.14
C GLY A 484 -2.23 9.71 10.39
N SER A 485 -3.21 10.58 10.20
CA SER A 485 -4.00 11.11 11.31
C SER A 485 -5.41 11.42 10.85
N VAL A 486 -6.29 11.67 11.81
CA VAL A 486 -7.66 12.14 11.60
C VAL A 486 -7.73 13.38 10.69
N ALA A 487 -6.68 14.22 10.69
CA ALA A 487 -6.59 15.46 9.93
C ALA A 487 -6.04 15.28 8.49
N LEU A 488 -5.54 14.10 8.14
CA LEU A 488 -4.89 13.83 6.87
C LEU A 488 -5.74 12.89 6.00
N PRO A 489 -5.67 13.02 4.66
CA PRO A 489 -6.37 12.10 3.77
C PRO A 489 -5.72 10.70 3.82
N ALA A 490 -6.48 9.67 3.44
CA ALA A 490 -6.07 8.27 3.55
C ALA A 490 -4.74 7.96 2.86
N GLU A 491 -4.42 8.62 1.75
CA GLU A 491 -3.18 8.43 1.00
C GLU A 491 -1.92 8.76 1.81
N ARG A 492 -2.05 9.61 2.84
CA ARG A 492 -0.94 9.93 3.76
C ARG A 492 -0.70 8.86 4.83
N SER A 493 -1.55 7.83 4.89
CA SER A 493 -1.51 6.76 5.89
C SER A 493 -0.68 5.54 5.46
N ALA A 494 0.02 5.63 4.33
CA ALA A 494 0.88 4.55 3.85
C ALA A 494 2.02 4.26 4.85
N CYS A 495 2.40 3.00 5.03
CA CYS A 495 3.34 2.59 6.08
C CYS A 495 4.74 3.22 5.93
N ALA A 496 5.17 3.46 4.69
CA ALA A 496 6.42 4.17 4.41
C ALA A 496 6.31 5.70 4.52
N ALA A 497 5.10 6.26 4.50
CA ALA A 497 4.92 7.70 4.46
C ALA A 497 5.63 8.35 5.63
N THR A 498 6.41 9.38 5.32
CA THR A 498 7.09 10.19 6.32
C THR A 498 6.52 11.59 6.32
N SER A 499 6.39 12.16 7.51
CA SER A 499 6.20 13.60 7.66
C SER A 499 7.06 14.13 8.80
N GLU A 500 7.07 15.44 8.96
CA GLU A 500 7.89 16.10 9.98
C GLU A 500 7.01 17.02 10.81
N VAL A 501 7.42 17.18 12.06
CA VAL A 501 6.83 18.15 12.98
C VAL A 501 7.95 18.89 13.70
N ASP A 502 7.73 20.18 13.98
CA ASP A 502 8.63 20.96 14.83
C ASP A 502 8.33 20.66 16.31
N VAL A 503 7.20 21.14 16.83
CA VAL A 503 6.80 21.09 18.23
C VAL A 503 5.27 21.13 18.35
N ARG A 504 4.72 20.25 19.19
CA ARG A 504 3.31 20.26 19.66
C ARG A 504 2.31 20.39 18.50
N ALA A 505 2.21 19.34 17.68
CA ALA A 505 1.12 19.23 16.71
C ALA A 505 -0.07 18.53 17.33
N ASN A 506 -1.26 19.03 17.00
CA ASN A 506 -2.55 18.58 17.51
C ASN A 506 -2.93 17.15 17.07
N ASP A 507 -2.29 16.65 16.03
CA ASP A 507 -2.54 15.34 15.44
C ASP A 507 -1.30 14.43 15.53
N VAL A 508 -0.33 14.79 16.40
CA VAL A 508 0.89 14.02 16.63
C VAL A 508 0.95 13.56 18.08
N GLY A 509 0.87 12.25 18.26
CA GLY A 509 1.16 11.53 19.50
C GLY A 509 2.41 10.67 19.36
N PHE A 510 2.43 9.54 20.05
CA PHE A 510 3.50 8.56 19.93
C PHE A 510 3.10 7.20 20.47
N ARG A 511 3.86 6.18 20.09
CA ARG A 511 3.86 4.86 20.73
C ARG A 511 5.27 4.51 21.17
N VAL A 512 5.41 3.43 21.93
CA VAL A 512 6.70 3.04 22.53
C VAL A 512 7.12 1.64 22.14
N VAL A 513 8.43 1.42 22.13
CA VAL A 513 9.02 0.09 22.00
C VAL A 513 9.76 -0.30 23.27
N MET A 514 9.77 -1.60 23.55
CA MET A 514 10.50 -2.22 24.63
C MET A 514 11.58 -3.13 24.04
N GLU A 515 12.83 -2.85 24.40
CA GLU A 515 13.94 -3.74 24.14
C GLU A 515 14.10 -4.71 25.32
N GLY A 516 14.04 -6.01 25.02
CA GLY A 516 14.53 -7.01 25.95
C GLY A 516 16.05 -6.93 26.00
N VAL A 517 16.63 -6.75 27.18
CA VAL A 517 18.00 -7.23 27.39
C VAL A 517 17.91 -8.75 27.24
N VAL A 518 18.25 -9.27 26.06
CA VAL A 518 18.49 -10.70 25.91
C VAL A 518 19.71 -10.99 26.79
N GLN A 519 19.48 -11.53 27.99
CA GLN A 519 20.53 -12.09 28.83
C GLN A 519 20.97 -13.45 28.29
#